data_AF-A0A7C2EF74-F1
#
_entry.id   AF-A0A7C2EF74-F1
#
_cell.length_a   1.000
_cell.length_b   1.000
_cell.length_c   1.000
_cell.angle_alpha   90.00
_cell.angle_beta   90.00
_cell.angle_gamma   90.00
#
_symmetry.space_group_name_H-M   'P 1'
#
loop_
_entity.id
_entity.type
_entity.pdbx_description
1 polymer ?
#
loop_
_entity_poly.entity_id
_entity_poly.type
_entity_poly.pdbx_seq_one_letter_code
_entity_poly.pdbx_strand_id
1 'polypeptide(L)'
;MSKKQKPKREPLPPLRVWGHVVALAWLVPGGGHFLQKRHVRGAILGATITLTFLFGLLMRGSMFAPRTGDLLTTIIHVGGFLGNLASGLLYLLTVWLGYAQPDVAGHVHDYGTKFLVAAGLMNVLAMVDAFEIAAGRKD
;
A
#
# COMPACT_ATOMS: atom_id res chain seq x y z
N MET A 1 20.35 20.64 30.50
CA MET A 1 19.25 20.70 29.51
C MET A 1 19.84 20.52 28.11
N SER A 2 19.72 19.33 27.51
CA SER A 2 20.16 19.08 26.14
C SER A 2 19.18 19.73 25.16
N LYS A 3 19.62 20.79 24.47
CA LYS A 3 18.88 21.37 23.33
C LYS A 3 18.86 20.32 22.22
N LYS A 4 17.76 19.55 22.11
CA LYS A 4 17.47 18.73 20.92
C LYS A 4 17.45 19.67 19.70
N GLN A 5 18.52 19.66 18.91
CA GLN A 5 18.56 20.35 17.62
C GLN A 5 17.40 19.82 16.78
N LYS A 6 16.50 20.71 16.34
CA LYS A 6 15.43 20.36 15.41
C LYS A 6 16.10 19.83 14.13
N PRO A 7 15.73 18.64 13.62
CA PRO A 7 16.33 18.10 12.42
C PRO A 7 16.13 19.11 11.27
N LYS A 8 17.24 19.46 10.60
CA LYS A 8 17.26 20.40 9.48
C LYS A 8 16.43 19.77 8.36
N ARG A 9 15.21 20.28 8.13
CA ARG A 9 14.33 19.76 7.08
C ARG A 9 15.00 20.05 5.73
N GLU A 10 15.53 19.01 5.10
CA GLU A 10 16.05 19.13 3.73
C GLU A 10 14.92 19.59 2.81
N PRO A 11 15.18 20.55 1.91
CA PRO A 11 14.18 21.01 0.96
C PRO A 11 13.70 19.83 0.12
N LEU A 12 12.37 19.73 -0.07
CA LEU A 12 11.78 18.69 -0.89
C LEU A 12 12.25 18.87 -2.36
N PRO A 13 12.73 17.81 -3.02
CA PRO A 13 13.08 17.89 -4.43
C PRO A 13 11.83 18.17 -5.28
N PRO A 14 12.00 18.74 -6.49
CA PRO A 14 10.88 19.09 -7.36
C PRO A 14 9.99 17.87 -7.65
N LEU A 15 8.66 18.07 -7.66
CA LEU A 15 7.66 17.01 -7.90
C LEU A 15 7.93 16.19 -9.18
N ARG A 16 8.54 16.80 -10.20
CA ARG A 16 8.88 16.12 -11.46
C ARG A 16 9.87 14.96 -11.28
N VAL A 17 10.75 15.05 -10.27
CA VAL A 17 11.80 14.06 -10.02
C VAL A 17 11.23 12.78 -9.39
N TRP A 18 10.30 12.92 -8.44
CA TRP A 18 9.81 11.77 -7.67
C TRP A 18 8.35 11.38 -7.97
N GLY A 19 7.55 12.29 -8.53
CA GLY A 19 6.11 12.07 -8.72
C GLY A 19 5.80 10.88 -9.63
N HIS A 20 6.53 10.70 -10.72
CA HIS A 20 6.37 9.55 -11.62
C HIS A 20 6.79 8.23 -10.96
N VAL A 21 7.83 8.27 -10.12
CA VAL A 21 8.30 7.11 -9.34
C VAL A 21 7.24 6.67 -8.34
N VAL A 22 6.68 7.61 -7.57
CA VAL A 22 5.65 7.32 -6.57
C VAL A 22 4.36 6.86 -7.24
N ALA A 23 3.94 7.48 -8.35
CA ALA A 23 2.76 7.04 -9.09
C ALA A 23 2.89 5.59 -9.59
N LEU A 24 4.07 5.20 -10.10
CA LEU A 24 4.32 3.83 -10.54
C LEU A 24 4.51 2.86 -9.36
N ALA A 25 5.09 3.30 -8.25
CA ALA A 25 5.17 2.50 -7.02
C ALA A 25 3.77 2.25 -6.41
N TRP A 26 2.87 3.23 -6.50
CA TRP A 26 1.48 3.05 -6.10
C TRP A 26 0.78 2.04 -7.01
N LEU A 27 0.84 2.27 -8.32
CA LEU A 27 0.08 1.51 -9.29
C LEU A 27 0.54 0.05 -9.35
N VAL A 28 1.84 -0.19 -9.48
CA VAL A 28 2.39 -1.54 -9.56
C VAL A 28 3.25 -1.79 -8.33
N PRO A 29 2.91 -2.77 -7.47
CA PRO A 29 3.74 -3.11 -6.33
C PRO A 29 5.19 -3.37 -6.74
N GLY A 30 6.12 -2.58 -6.20
CA GLY A 30 7.55 -2.63 -6.55
C GLY A 30 7.96 -1.86 -7.81
N GLY A 31 7.02 -1.32 -8.59
CA GLY A 31 7.25 -0.63 -9.86
C GLY A 31 8.18 0.59 -9.78
N GLY A 32 8.10 1.35 -8.69
CA GLY A 32 8.98 2.50 -8.46
C GLY A 32 10.46 2.13 -8.36
N HIS A 33 10.80 0.93 -7.88
CA HIS A 33 12.19 0.47 -7.81
C HIS A 33 12.72 -0.05 -9.15
N PHE A 34 11.83 -0.55 -10.02
CA PHE A 34 12.21 -0.93 -11.39
C PHE A 34 12.65 0.28 -12.20
N LEU A 35 11.94 1.42 -12.08
CA LEU A 35 12.36 2.68 -12.71
C LEU A 35 13.73 3.17 -12.23
N GLN A 36 14.03 2.94 -10.96
CA GLN A 36 15.28 3.34 -10.33
C GLN A 36 16.41 2.33 -10.55
N LYS A 37 16.24 1.35 -11.46
CA LYS A 37 17.20 0.27 -11.78
C LYS A 37 17.54 -0.65 -10.60
N ARG A 38 16.73 -0.63 -9.53
CA ARG A 38 16.90 -1.47 -8.33
C ARG A 38 16.00 -2.70 -8.39
N HIS A 39 16.20 -3.50 -9.43
CA HIS A 39 15.33 -4.62 -9.79
C HIS A 39 15.15 -5.65 -8.67
N VAL A 40 16.22 -6.00 -7.94
CA VAL A 40 16.15 -7.00 -6.86
C VAL A 40 15.25 -6.52 -5.72
N ARG A 41 15.40 -5.27 -5.27
CA ARG A 41 14.55 -4.70 -4.22
C ARG A 41 13.09 -4.61 -4.68
N GLY A 42 12.87 -4.13 -5.91
CA GLY A 42 11.55 -4.06 -6.51
C GLY A 42 10.86 -5.42 -6.61
N ALA A 43 11.61 -6.46 -7.02
CA ALA A 43 11.10 -7.82 -7.12
C ALA A 43 10.73 -8.39 -5.74
N ILE A 44 11.58 -8.22 -4.72
CA ILE A 44 11.31 -8.74 -3.37
C ILE A 44 10.09 -8.06 -2.74
N LEU A 45 10.00 -6.72 -2.83
CA LEU A 45 8.86 -5.96 -2.30
C LEU A 45 7.58 -6.28 -3.07
N GLY A 46 7.65 -6.25 -4.41
CA GLY A 46 6.52 -6.58 -5.28
C GLY A 46 6.01 -8.00 -5.04
N ALA A 47 6.91 -8.99 -4.92
CA ALA A 47 6.54 -10.37 -4.62
C ALA A 47 5.89 -10.49 -3.24
N THR A 48 6.49 -9.89 -2.20
CA THR A 48 5.93 -9.92 -0.83
C THR A 48 4.53 -9.32 -0.76
N ILE A 49 4.33 -8.14 -1.36
CA ILE A 49 3.04 -7.45 -1.39
C ILE A 49 2.01 -8.29 -2.15
N THR A 50 2.40 -8.78 -3.33
CA THR A 50 1.51 -9.58 -4.20
C THR A 50 1.11 -10.88 -3.51
N LEU A 51 2.05 -11.62 -2.90
CA LEU A 51 1.75 -12.85 -2.18
C LEU A 51 0.85 -12.60 -0.96
N THR A 52 1.11 -11.54 -0.20
CA THR A 52 0.27 -11.15 0.94
C THR A 52 -1.16 -10.86 0.49
N PHE A 53 -1.32 -10.15 -0.62
CA PHE A 53 -2.63 -9.85 -1.21
C PHE A 53 -3.33 -11.12 -1.71
N LEU A 54 -2.60 -11.99 -2.44
CA LEU A 54 -3.14 -13.25 -2.94
C LEU A 54 -3.58 -14.18 -1.80
N PHE A 55 -2.83 -14.24 -0.69
CA PHE A 55 -3.28 -14.96 0.50
C PHE A 55 -4.56 -14.35 1.08
N GLY A 56 -4.67 -13.02 1.12
CA GLY A 56 -5.91 -12.35 1.50
C GLY A 56 -7.11 -12.78 0.64
N LEU A 57 -6.92 -12.90 -0.68
CA LEU A 57 -7.96 -13.37 -1.60
C LEU A 57 -8.26 -14.87 -1.45
N LEU A 58 -7.24 -15.72 -1.30
CA LEU A 58 -7.41 -17.16 -1.09
C LEU A 58 -8.16 -17.46 0.20
N MET A 59 -7.94 -16.65 1.23
CA MET A 59 -8.68 -16.69 2.49
C MET A 59 -10.07 -16.03 2.41
N ARG A 60 -10.47 -15.59 1.21
CA ARG A 60 -11.75 -14.93 0.95
C ARG A 60 -11.97 -13.70 1.84
N GLY A 61 -10.95 -12.84 1.96
CA GLY A 61 -11.07 -11.57 2.67
C GLY A 61 -12.09 -10.63 2.02
N SER A 62 -12.78 -9.83 2.82
CA SER A 62 -13.64 -8.74 2.35
C SER A 62 -12.80 -7.53 1.94
N MET A 63 -13.26 -6.85 0.89
CA MET A 63 -12.81 -5.50 0.60
C MET A 63 -13.66 -4.50 1.38
N PHE A 64 -13.01 -3.55 2.07
CA PHE A 64 -13.71 -2.44 2.69
C PHE A 64 -14.32 -1.53 1.62
N ALA A 65 -15.57 -1.13 1.84
CA ALA A 65 -16.22 -0.07 1.09
C ALA A 65 -16.31 1.18 1.98
N PRO A 66 -16.20 2.39 1.41
CA PRO A 66 -16.33 3.61 2.18
C PRO A 66 -17.74 3.69 2.77
N ARG A 67 -17.82 3.63 4.10
CA ARG A 67 -19.06 3.78 4.87
C ARG A 67 -18.82 4.81 5.96
N THR A 68 -19.70 5.79 6.01
CA THR A 68 -19.69 6.84 7.03
C THR A 68 -20.86 6.61 8.00
N GLY A 69 -20.61 6.89 9.27
CA GLY A 69 -21.56 6.66 10.37
C GLY A 69 -21.03 7.31 11.64
N ASP A 70 -20.93 6.56 12.73
CA ASP A 70 -20.18 6.99 13.91
C ASP A 70 -18.66 7.05 13.63
N LEU A 71 -17.91 7.69 14.52
CA LEU A 71 -16.47 7.93 14.36
C LEU A 71 -15.69 6.62 14.18
N LEU A 72 -16.03 5.58 14.93
CA LEU A 72 -15.31 4.30 14.87
C LEU A 72 -15.59 3.59 13.56
N THR A 73 -16.86 3.49 13.15
CA THR A 73 -17.24 2.93 11.84
C THR A 73 -16.54 3.64 10.69
N THR A 74 -16.52 4.97 10.72
CA THR A 74 -15.91 5.79 9.68
C THR A 74 -14.41 5.53 9.58
N ILE A 75 -13.68 5.53 10.71
CA ILE A 75 -12.24 5.27 10.73
C ILE A 75 -11.92 3.88 10.20
N ILE A 76 -12.66 2.85 10.63
CA ILE A 76 -12.42 1.46 10.22
C ILE A 76 -12.68 1.28 8.73
N HIS A 77 -13.83 1.73 8.23
CA HIS A 77 -14.25 1.45 6.85
C HIS A 77 -13.52 2.32 5.84
N VAL A 78 -13.37 3.62 6.12
CA VAL A 78 -12.63 4.52 5.23
C VAL A 78 -11.13 4.21 5.30
N GLY A 79 -10.59 3.96 6.49
CA GLY A 79 -9.18 3.57 6.67
C GLY A 79 -8.86 2.24 5.99
N GLY A 80 -9.73 1.23 6.16
CA GLY A 80 -9.61 -0.05 5.47
C GLY A 80 -9.74 0.08 3.95
N PHE A 81 -10.66 0.92 3.47
CA PHE A 81 -10.80 1.20 2.04
C PHE A 81 -9.55 1.87 1.46
N LEU A 82 -8.97 2.84 2.17
CA LEU A 82 -7.70 3.46 1.79
C LEU A 82 -6.55 2.45 1.79
N GLY A 83 -6.53 1.53 2.77
CA GLY A 83 -5.61 0.40 2.79
C GLY A 83 -5.75 -0.44 1.53
N ASN A 84 -6.97 -0.87 1.18
CA ASN A 84 -7.21 -1.66 -0.02
C ASN A 84 -6.80 -0.90 -1.29
N LEU A 85 -7.18 0.37 -1.43
CA LEU A 85 -6.81 1.23 -2.55
C LEU A 85 -5.28 1.41 -2.68
N ALA A 86 -4.57 1.41 -1.56
CA ALA A 86 -3.12 1.52 -1.55
C ALA A 86 -2.40 0.32 -2.21
N SER A 87 -3.06 -0.84 -2.35
CA SER A 87 -2.52 -1.98 -3.10
C SER A 87 -2.50 -1.76 -4.63
N GLY A 88 -3.04 -0.63 -5.11
CA GLY A 88 -2.92 -0.17 -6.48
C GLY A 88 -3.63 -1.08 -7.48
N LEU A 89 -2.89 -1.55 -8.48
CA LEU A 89 -3.40 -2.42 -9.54
C LEU A 89 -4.05 -3.69 -9.01
N LEU A 90 -3.56 -4.24 -7.89
CA LEU A 90 -4.14 -5.45 -7.30
C LEU A 90 -5.60 -5.23 -6.88
N TYR A 91 -5.89 -4.12 -6.19
CA TYR A 91 -7.25 -3.73 -5.86
C TYR A 91 -8.10 -3.44 -7.11
N LEU A 92 -7.57 -2.68 -8.07
CA LEU A 92 -8.29 -2.37 -9.30
C LEU A 92 -8.68 -3.63 -10.08
N LEU A 93 -7.78 -4.62 -10.14
CA LEU A 93 -8.07 -5.92 -10.76
C LEU A 93 -9.17 -6.68 -10.01
N THR A 94 -9.17 -6.68 -8.68
CA THR A 94 -10.24 -7.33 -7.91
C THR A 94 -11.60 -6.68 -8.14
N VAL A 95 -11.66 -5.36 -8.23
CA VAL A 95 -12.89 -4.63 -8.55
C VAL A 95 -13.33 -4.94 -9.98
N TRP A 96 -12.41 -4.91 -10.94
CA TRP A 96 -12.71 -5.18 -12.35
C TRP A 96 -13.17 -6.62 -12.61
N LEU A 97 -12.59 -7.59 -11.90
CA LEU A 97 -12.99 -9.00 -11.95
C LEU A 97 -14.26 -9.30 -11.14
N GLY A 98 -14.86 -8.31 -10.47
CA GLY A 98 -16.07 -8.48 -9.68
C GLY A 98 -15.87 -9.36 -8.45
N TYR A 99 -14.68 -9.32 -7.84
CA TYR A 99 -14.42 -10.06 -6.61
C TYR A 99 -15.36 -9.57 -5.50
N ALA A 100 -16.25 -10.47 -5.08
CA ALA A 100 -17.18 -10.25 -3.99
C ALA A 100 -17.06 -11.40 -3.00
N GLN A 101 -16.84 -11.06 -1.73
CA GLN A 101 -16.84 -12.06 -0.68
C GLN A 101 -18.28 -12.56 -0.46
N PRO A 102 -18.53 -13.88 -0.46
CA PRO A 102 -19.81 -14.41 0.01
C PRO A 102 -20.01 -14.12 1.50
N ASP A 103 -21.24 -13.84 1.91
CA ASP A 103 -21.60 -13.52 3.30
C ASP A 103 -21.53 -14.78 4.18
N VAL A 104 -20.30 -15.11 4.59
CA VAL A 104 -20.00 -16.29 5.41
C VAL A 104 -19.10 -15.86 6.57
N ALA A 105 -19.61 -16.04 7.78
CA ALA A 105 -18.83 -15.78 8.98
C ALA A 105 -17.72 -16.83 9.15
N GLY A 106 -16.52 -16.40 9.53
CA GLY A 106 -15.45 -17.31 9.92
C GLY A 106 -14.11 -16.61 10.04
N HIS A 107 -13.28 -17.07 10.99
CA HIS A 107 -11.99 -16.45 11.30
C HIS A 107 -11.06 -16.34 10.09
N VAL A 108 -11.08 -17.32 9.18
CA VAL A 108 -10.26 -17.30 7.95
C VAL A 108 -10.56 -16.06 7.11
N HIS A 109 -11.83 -15.69 6.95
CA HIS A 109 -12.24 -14.50 6.19
C HIS A 109 -11.75 -13.22 6.87
N ASP A 110 -11.90 -13.12 8.19
CA ASP A 110 -11.44 -11.96 8.96
C ASP A 110 -9.92 -11.78 8.90
N TYR A 111 -9.17 -12.88 8.87
CA TYR A 111 -7.73 -12.85 8.63
C TYR A 111 -7.45 -12.43 7.19
N GLY A 112 -8.17 -12.97 6.20
CA GLY A 112 -8.05 -12.59 4.80
C GLY A 112 -8.18 -11.08 4.59
N THR A 113 -9.19 -10.45 5.19
CA THR A 113 -9.39 -8.99 5.15
C THR A 113 -8.19 -8.22 5.71
N LYS A 114 -7.59 -8.70 6.80
CA LYS A 114 -6.38 -8.10 7.39
C LYS A 114 -5.17 -8.24 6.46
N PHE A 115 -5.03 -9.38 5.78
CA PHE A 115 -3.97 -9.59 4.78
C PHE A 115 -4.11 -8.62 3.59
N LEU A 116 -5.34 -8.38 3.11
CA LEU A 116 -5.60 -7.43 2.03
C LEU A 116 -5.20 -6.00 2.42
N VAL A 117 -5.60 -5.55 3.62
CA VAL A 117 -5.22 -4.23 4.15
C VAL A 117 -3.70 -4.16 4.38
N ALA A 118 -3.09 -5.20 4.95
CA ALA A 118 -1.66 -5.25 5.19
C ALA A 118 -0.85 -5.15 3.89
N ALA A 119 -1.27 -5.82 2.82
CA ALA A 119 -0.63 -5.70 1.52
C ALA A 119 -0.66 -4.26 0.99
N GLY A 120 -1.78 -3.56 1.15
CA GLY A 120 -1.90 -2.15 0.81
C GLY A 120 -0.97 -1.24 1.63
N LEU A 121 -0.92 -1.43 2.95
CA LEU A 121 -0.02 -0.69 3.83
C LEU A 121 1.47 -0.97 3.51
N MET A 122 1.81 -2.21 3.19
CA MET A 122 3.16 -2.56 2.71
C MET A 122 3.49 -1.84 1.40
N ASN A 123 2.52 -1.69 0.48
CA ASN A 123 2.73 -0.91 -0.73
C ASN A 123 2.94 0.58 -0.43
N VAL A 124 2.29 1.14 0.60
CA VAL A 124 2.60 2.50 1.08
C VAL A 124 4.04 2.61 1.56
N LEU A 125 4.54 1.64 2.31
CA LEU A 125 5.94 1.64 2.75
C LEU A 125 6.89 1.55 1.55
N ALA A 126 6.58 0.73 0.54
CA ALA A 126 7.36 0.64 -0.69
C ALA A 126 7.32 1.96 -1.50
N MET A 127 6.18 2.66 -1.53
CA MET A 127 6.08 3.99 -2.13
C MET A 127 6.96 5.02 -1.42
N VAL A 128 6.97 5.02 -0.09
CA VAL A 128 7.81 5.91 0.71
C VAL A 128 9.29 5.58 0.49
N ASP A 129 9.67 4.31 0.47
CA ASP A 129 11.04 3.88 0.16
C ASP A 129 11.46 4.34 -1.24
N ALA A 130 10.60 4.14 -2.24
CA ALA A 130 10.87 4.59 -3.61
C ALA A 130 10.99 6.12 -3.71
N PHE A 131 10.21 6.87 -2.93
CA PHE A 131 10.31 8.32 -2.80
C PHE A 131 11.63 8.75 -2.17
N GLU A 132 12.06 8.12 -1.08
CA GLU A 132 13.32 8.45 -0.40
C GLU A 132 14.52 8.25 -1.32
N ILE A 133 14.52 7.19 -2.13
CA ILE A 133 15.57 6.93 -3.12
C ILE A 133 15.53 7.97 -4.25
N ALA A 134 14.35 8.26 -4.80
CA ALA A 134 14.20 9.28 -5.84
C ALA A 134 14.55 10.68 -5.35
N ALA A 135 14.36 10.94 -4.06
CA ALA A 135 14.72 12.20 -3.41
C ALA A 135 16.22 12.31 -3.07
N GLY A 136 17.02 11.26 -3.32
CA GLY A 136 18.45 11.23 -2.99
C GLY A 136 18.73 11.15 -1.49
N ARG A 137 17.74 10.77 -0.69
CA ARG A 137 17.85 10.63 0.78
C ARG A 137 18.29 9.22 1.20
N LYS A 138 18.28 8.28 0.25
CA LYS A 138 18.57 6.87 0.46
C LYS A 138 19.15 6.25 -0.81
N ASP A 139 20.05 5.28 -0.63
CA ASP A 139 20.55 4.41 -1.69
C ASP A 139 19.72 3.14 -1.78
#